data_AF-A0A0F2QEB4-F1
#
_entry.id   AF-A0A0F2QEB4-F1
#
_cell.length_a   1.000
_cell.length_b   1.000
_cell.length_c   1.000
_cell.angle_alpha   90.00
_cell.angle_beta   90.00
_cell.angle_gamma   90.00
#
_symmetry.space_group_name_H-M   'P 1'
#
loop_
_entity.id
_entity.type
_entity.pdbx_description
1 polymer ?
#
loop_
_entity_poly.entity_id
_entity_poly.type
_entity_poly.pdbx_seq_one_letter_code
_entity_poly.pdbx_strand_id
1 'polypeptide(L)'
;ALALTQKARVRLSRLTISPASLKSEIRTSKQRLRDVAVRARPALSRLIQQRETALASQAKLLETLSYQATLKRGYAIVRDTDGKLLRSAGPAANAPSLKISFADGDVMATPEGSSSAPPASKAPKAKPKGQQGSLF
;
A
#
# COMPACT_ATOMS: atom_id res chain seq x y z
N ALA A 1 59.50 -54.83 -7.75
CA ALA A 1 58.94 -54.60 -6.39
C ALA A 1 58.67 -53.11 -6.08
N LEU A 2 59.56 -52.18 -6.44
CA LEU A 2 59.44 -50.73 -6.11
C LEU A 2 58.30 -49.95 -6.82
N ALA A 3 57.85 -50.39 -7.99
CA ALA A 3 56.79 -49.69 -8.74
C ALA A 3 55.38 -49.90 -8.15
N LEU A 4 55.15 -50.99 -7.43
CA LEU A 4 53.86 -51.30 -6.81
C LEU A 4 53.62 -50.50 -5.52
N THR A 5 54.68 -50.19 -4.77
CA THR A 5 54.58 -49.42 -3.52
C THR A 5 54.32 -47.93 -3.77
N GLN A 6 54.85 -47.36 -4.86
CA GLN A 6 54.49 -46.00 -5.29
C GLN A 6 53.02 -45.89 -5.69
N LYS A 7 52.49 -46.88 -6.43
CA LYS A 7 51.09 -46.87 -6.90
C LYS A 7 50.07 -47.01 -5.75
N ALA A 8 50.44 -47.72 -4.68
CA ALA A 8 49.62 -47.85 -3.46
C ALA A 8 49.61 -46.54 -2.63
N ARG A 9 50.72 -45.81 -2.56
CA ARG A 9 50.82 -44.53 -1.84
C ARG A 9 49.98 -43.42 -2.47
N VAL A 10 49.89 -43.41 -3.81
CA VAL A 10 49.08 -42.44 -4.57
C VAL A 10 47.57 -42.74 -4.48
N ARG A 11 47.16 -43.98 -4.16
CA ARG A 11 45.75 -44.32 -3.97
C ARG A 11 45.23 -44.02 -2.55
N LEU A 12 46.09 -44.09 -1.53
CA LEU A 12 45.71 -43.81 -0.14
C LEU A 12 45.49 -42.33 0.16
N SER A 13 46.13 -41.42 -0.57
CA SER A 13 45.92 -39.96 -0.41
C SER A 13 44.55 -39.47 -0.86
N ARG A 14 43.79 -40.30 -1.60
CA ARG A 14 42.41 -39.98 -2.01
C ARG A 14 41.35 -40.30 -0.94
N LEU A 15 41.70 -41.04 0.11
CA LEU A 15 40.77 -41.39 1.20
C LEU A 15 41.09 -40.69 2.54
N THR A 16 42.26 -40.07 2.68
CA THR A 16 42.60 -39.33 3.90
C THR A 16 42.37 -37.84 3.68
N ILE A 17 41.32 -37.32 4.29
CA ILE A 17 41.11 -35.88 4.45
C ILE A 17 42.42 -35.26 4.96
N SER A 18 43.10 -34.47 4.13
CA SER A 18 44.36 -33.83 4.50
C SER A 18 44.06 -32.59 5.35
N PRO A 19 44.82 -32.33 6.43
CA PRO A 19 44.69 -31.10 7.20
C PRO A 19 44.81 -29.84 6.32
N ALA A 20 45.55 -29.90 5.22
CA ALA A 20 45.68 -28.79 4.28
C ALA A 20 44.40 -28.53 3.47
N SER A 21 43.70 -29.59 3.03
CA SER A 21 42.44 -29.44 2.29
C SER A 21 41.34 -28.88 3.19
N LEU A 22 41.24 -29.35 4.45
CA LEU A 22 40.31 -28.79 5.44
C LEU A 22 40.57 -27.29 5.71
N LYS A 23 41.84 -26.90 5.88
CA LYS A 23 42.18 -25.48 6.09
C LYS A 23 41.83 -24.61 4.88
N SER A 24 42.02 -25.12 3.67
CA SER A 24 41.65 -24.43 2.43
C SER A 24 40.13 -24.28 2.30
N GLU A 25 39.39 -25.33 2.63
CA GLU A 25 37.93 -25.34 2.60
C GLU A 25 37.33 -24.40 3.64
N ILE A 26 37.84 -24.41 4.88
CA ILE A 26 37.46 -23.44 5.92
C ILE A 26 37.72 -22.00 5.47
N ARG A 27 38.88 -21.74 4.82
CA ARG A 27 39.21 -20.40 4.32
C ARG A 27 38.23 -19.95 3.24
N THR A 28 37.92 -20.82 2.29
CA THR A 28 36.95 -20.56 1.23
C THR A 28 35.55 -20.30 1.79
N SER A 29 35.10 -21.12 2.74
CA SER A 29 33.81 -20.96 3.41
C SER A 29 33.73 -19.65 4.20
N LYS A 30 34.80 -19.25 4.92
CA LYS A 30 34.88 -17.95 5.60
C LYS A 30 34.83 -16.79 4.61
N GLN A 31 35.49 -16.91 3.46
CA GLN A 31 35.44 -15.87 2.44
C GLN A 31 34.03 -15.70 1.88
N ARG A 32 33.37 -16.81 1.50
CA ARG A 32 31.98 -16.78 1.03
C ARG A 32 31.03 -16.17 2.06
N LEU A 33 31.17 -16.54 3.33
CA LEU A 33 30.36 -15.97 4.41
C LEU A 33 30.55 -14.45 4.53
N ARG A 34 31.80 -13.97 4.47
CA ARG A 34 32.10 -12.53 4.49
C ARG A 34 31.49 -11.83 3.28
N ASP A 35 31.66 -12.37 2.09
CA ASP A 35 31.14 -11.75 0.87
C ASP A 35 29.60 -11.67 0.86
N VAL A 36 28.93 -12.68 1.42
CA VAL A 36 27.47 -12.66 1.61
C VAL A 36 27.08 -11.65 2.68
N ALA A 37 27.77 -11.62 3.83
CA ALA A 37 27.47 -10.68 4.91
C ALA A 37 27.64 -9.21 4.48
N VAL A 38 28.69 -8.91 3.73
CA VAL A 38 28.95 -7.57 3.16
C VAL A 38 27.83 -7.14 2.21
N ARG A 39 27.26 -8.07 1.44
CA ARG A 39 26.16 -7.78 0.50
C ARG A 39 24.79 -7.76 1.16
N ALA A 40 24.57 -8.56 2.21
CA ALA A 40 23.30 -8.69 2.90
C ALA A 40 22.88 -7.39 3.59
N ARG A 41 23.81 -6.73 4.30
CA ARG A 41 23.52 -5.50 5.04
C ARG A 41 22.97 -4.36 4.16
N PRO A 42 23.63 -3.94 3.07
CA PRO A 42 23.08 -2.91 2.18
C PRO A 42 21.81 -3.37 1.45
N ALA A 43 21.66 -4.66 1.15
CA ALA A 43 20.41 -5.18 0.55
C ALA A 43 19.22 -5.03 1.51
N LEU A 44 19.39 -5.37 2.78
CA LEU A 44 18.38 -5.18 3.83
C LEU A 44 18.06 -3.69 4.02
N SER A 45 19.06 -2.83 4.08
CA SER A 45 18.85 -1.38 4.19
C SER A 45 18.04 -0.82 3.02
N ARG A 46 18.32 -1.24 1.78
CA ARG A 46 17.52 -0.83 0.61
C ARG A 46 16.09 -1.32 0.71
N LEU A 47 15.88 -2.56 1.16
CA LEU A 47 14.54 -3.11 1.32
C LEU A 47 13.72 -2.32 2.35
N ILE A 48 14.32 -1.99 3.49
CA ILE A 48 13.68 -1.16 4.52
C ILE A 48 13.35 0.23 3.95
N GLN A 49 14.31 0.89 3.31
CA GLN A 49 14.09 2.22 2.72
C GLN A 49 12.96 2.24 1.68
N GLN A 50 12.86 1.20 0.86
CA GLN A 50 11.77 1.05 -0.11
C GLN A 50 10.42 0.91 0.57
N ARG A 51 10.33 0.14 1.67
CA ARG A 51 9.09 -0.02 2.44
C ARG A 51 8.70 1.28 3.14
N GLU A 52 9.65 1.99 3.74
CA GLU A 52 9.40 3.31 4.35
C GLU A 52 8.89 4.31 3.32
N THR A 53 9.51 4.36 2.14
CA THR A 53 9.08 5.25 1.05
C THR A 53 7.67 4.92 0.57
N ALA A 54 7.34 3.63 0.43
CA ALA A 54 6.00 3.19 0.04
C ALA A 54 4.94 3.51 1.11
N LEU A 55 5.27 3.31 2.39
CA LEU A 55 4.38 3.66 3.50
C LEU A 55 4.15 5.18 3.57
N ALA A 56 5.21 5.98 3.41
CA ALA A 56 5.10 7.43 3.43
C ALA A 56 4.25 7.97 2.27
N SER A 57 4.37 7.39 1.07
CA SER A 57 3.54 7.82 -0.07
C SER A 57 2.06 7.44 0.13
N GLN A 58 1.79 6.24 0.65
CA GLN A 58 0.43 5.82 1.01
C GLN A 58 -0.17 6.69 2.12
N ALA A 59 0.62 7.05 3.14
CA ALA A 59 0.19 7.95 4.20
C ALA A 59 -0.21 9.32 3.65
N LYS A 60 0.58 9.89 2.73
CA LYS A 60 0.24 11.15 2.05
C LYS A 60 -1.04 11.03 1.22
N LEU A 61 -1.22 9.93 0.49
CA LEU A 61 -2.47 9.68 -0.24
C LEU A 61 -3.68 9.55 0.69
N LEU A 62 -3.51 8.89 1.84
CA LEU A 62 -4.56 8.84 2.86
C LEU A 62 -4.83 10.23 3.42
N GLU A 63 -3.82 11.05 3.65
CA GLU A 63 -4.02 12.42 4.10
C GLU A 63 -4.79 13.27 3.08
N THR A 64 -4.48 13.15 1.79
CA THR A 64 -5.19 13.90 0.74
C THR A 64 -6.61 13.39 0.49
N LEU A 65 -6.84 12.08 0.60
CA LEU A 65 -8.15 11.46 0.38
C LEU A 65 -9.00 11.41 1.66
N SER A 66 -8.40 11.62 2.83
CA SER A 66 -9.12 11.63 4.09
C SER A 66 -9.87 12.94 4.25
N TYR A 67 -11.16 12.80 4.52
CA TYR A 67 -12.03 13.88 4.89
C TYR A 67 -11.51 14.65 6.13
N GLN A 68 -10.63 14.07 6.95
CA GLN A 68 -10.00 14.78 8.07
C GLN A 68 -9.16 15.98 7.61
N ALA A 69 -8.47 15.89 6.47
CA ALA A 69 -7.75 17.05 5.92
C ALA A 69 -8.71 18.15 5.47
N THR A 70 -9.88 17.78 4.93
CA THR A 70 -10.94 18.75 4.62
C THR A 70 -11.52 19.38 5.88
N LEU A 71 -11.73 18.59 6.95
CA LEU A 71 -12.20 19.11 8.23
C LEU A 71 -11.20 20.09 8.85
N LYS A 72 -9.90 19.77 8.84
CA LYS A 72 -8.83 20.68 9.33
C LYS A 72 -8.74 22.00 8.56
N ARG A 73 -9.21 22.05 7.31
CA ARG A 73 -9.24 23.27 6.50
C ARG A 73 -10.47 24.16 6.79
N GLY A 74 -11.30 23.79 7.77
CA GLY A 74 -12.47 24.56 8.20
C GLY A 74 -13.77 24.16 7.52
N TYR A 75 -13.83 22.99 6.88
CA TYR A 75 -15.09 22.42 6.39
C TYR A 75 -15.72 21.52 7.46
N ALA A 76 -17.02 21.28 7.34
CA ALA A 76 -17.75 20.37 8.22
C ALA A 76 -18.48 19.31 7.40
N ILE A 77 -18.63 18.11 7.98
CA ILE A 77 -19.36 17.00 7.37
C ILE A 77 -20.67 16.81 8.12
N VAL A 78 -21.78 16.79 7.39
CA VAL A 78 -23.12 16.59 7.97
C VAL A 78 -23.58 15.17 7.73
N ARG A 79 -23.96 14.46 8.78
CA ARG A 79 -24.51 13.11 8.75
C ARG A 79 -25.90 13.08 9.37
N ASP A 80 -26.72 12.15 8.91
CA ASP A 80 -28.01 11.83 9.52
C ASP A 80 -27.83 10.93 10.76
N THR A 81 -28.92 10.61 11.48
CA THR A 81 -28.94 9.71 12.64
C THR A 81 -28.36 8.33 12.34
N ASP A 82 -28.52 7.87 11.11
CA ASP A 82 -28.03 6.57 10.64
C ASP A 82 -26.55 6.63 10.17
N GLY A 83 -25.89 7.78 10.34
CA GLY A 83 -24.51 8.01 9.92
C GLY A 83 -24.33 8.27 8.42
N LYS A 84 -25.42 8.37 7.65
CA LYS A 84 -25.39 8.64 6.21
C LYS A 84 -24.96 10.08 5.92
N LEU A 85 -24.04 10.26 4.98
CA LEU A 85 -23.56 11.59 4.57
C LEU A 85 -24.65 12.37 3.84
N LEU A 86 -24.99 13.55 4.35
CA LEU A 86 -25.94 14.49 3.78
C LEU A 86 -25.17 15.54 2.97
N ARG A 87 -25.37 15.56 1.65
CA ARG A 87 -24.64 16.44 0.72
C ARG A 87 -25.45 17.63 0.22
N SER A 88 -26.73 17.72 0.56
CA SER A 88 -27.63 18.77 0.09
C SER A 88 -28.58 19.21 1.21
N ALA A 89 -29.02 20.48 1.11
CA ALA A 89 -29.85 21.11 2.13
C ALA A 89 -31.24 20.46 2.26
N GLY A 90 -31.81 19.91 1.18
CA GLY A 90 -33.14 19.28 1.21
C GLY A 90 -33.22 18.08 2.17
N PRO A 91 -32.41 17.03 1.97
CA PRO A 91 -32.30 15.91 2.91
C PRO A 91 -31.91 16.36 4.33
N ALA A 92 -31.02 17.36 4.46
CA ALA A 92 -30.60 17.85 5.77
C ALA A 92 -31.72 18.59 6.52
N ALA A 93 -32.58 19.35 5.83
CA ALA A 93 -33.70 20.07 6.44
C ALA A 93 -34.83 19.13 6.89
N ASN A 94 -34.95 17.95 6.27
CA ASN A 94 -35.97 16.95 6.59
C ASN A 94 -35.49 15.89 7.61
N ALA A 95 -34.22 15.94 8.01
CA ALA A 95 -33.67 15.01 8.97
C ALA A 95 -34.11 15.38 10.40
N PRO A 96 -34.44 14.40 11.26
CA PRO A 96 -34.86 14.66 12.64
C PRO A 96 -33.73 15.21 13.51
N SER A 97 -32.49 14.77 13.26
CA SER A 97 -31.29 15.34 13.85
C SER A 97 -30.09 15.12 12.95
N LEU A 98 -29.11 16.01 13.08
CA LEU A 98 -27.93 16.08 12.26
C LEU A 98 -26.70 15.94 13.15
N LYS A 99 -25.75 15.14 12.69
CA LYS A 99 -24.41 15.07 13.26
C LYS A 99 -23.45 15.85 12.39
N ILE A 100 -22.94 16.95 12.91
CA ILE A 100 -21.96 17.80 12.23
C ILE A 100 -20.57 17.47 12.79
N SER A 101 -19.71 16.89 11.96
CA SER A 101 -18.34 16.56 12.32
C SER A 101 -17.40 17.69 11.87
N PHE A 102 -16.61 18.20 12.82
CA PHE A 102 -15.50 19.13 12.65
C PHE A 102 -14.16 18.41 12.85
N ALA A 103 -13.05 19.13 12.70
CA ALA A 103 -11.71 18.55 12.86
C ALA A 103 -11.40 18.10 14.30
N ASP A 104 -12.03 18.76 15.26
CA ASP A 104 -11.80 18.66 16.71
C ASP A 104 -12.91 17.92 17.45
N GLY A 105 -14.07 17.74 16.83
CA GLY A 105 -15.18 17.02 17.47
C GLY A 105 -16.46 17.00 16.65
N ASP A 106 -17.48 16.39 17.24
CA ASP A 106 -18.81 16.27 16.67
C ASP A 106 -19.82 17.12 17.45
N VAL A 107 -20.74 17.77 16.74
CA VAL A 107 -21.85 18.55 17.32
C VAL A 107 -23.17 18.01 16.78
N MET A 108 -24.17 17.87 17.66
CA MET A 108 -25.54 17.55 17.26
C MET A 108 -26.28 18.84 16.94
N ALA A 109 -27.06 18.84 15.85
CA ALA A 109 -27.89 19.96 15.44
C ALA A 109 -29.28 19.47 15.00
N THR A 110 -30.30 20.29 15.19
CA THR A 110 -31.65 20.04 14.69
C THR A 110 -32.01 21.15 13.69
N PRO A 111 -32.48 20.81 12.48
CA PRO A 111 -32.84 21.82 11.49
C PRO A 111 -34.12 22.55 11.90
N GLU A 112 -34.01 23.84 12.23
CA GLU A 112 -35.16 24.72 12.45
C GLU A 112 -35.52 25.42 11.13
N GLY A 113 -36.34 24.77 10.30
CA GLY A 113 -36.91 25.40 9.10
C GLY A 113 -37.14 24.44 7.94
N SER A 114 -38.39 24.34 7.49
CA SER A 114 -38.75 23.63 6.26
C SER A 114 -38.38 24.49 5.04
N SER A 115 -37.15 24.38 4.55
CA SER A 115 -36.82 24.97 3.26
C SER A 115 -37.48 24.16 2.15
N SER A 116 -38.57 24.70 1.61
CA SER A 116 -39.16 24.32 0.32
C SER A 116 -38.06 24.08 -0.73
N ALA A 117 -38.07 22.89 -1.33
CA ALA A 117 -37.06 22.43 -2.27
C ALA A 117 -36.95 23.32 -3.53
N PRO A 118 -35.73 23.69 -3.98
CA PRO A 118 -35.52 24.17 -5.34
C PRO A 118 -35.74 23.03 -6.36
N PRO A 119 -36.30 23.31 -7.55
CA PRO A 119 -36.71 22.28 -8.50
C PRO A 119 -35.51 21.47 -9.01
N ALA A 120 -35.65 20.14 -9.01
CA ALA A 120 -34.67 19.23 -9.58
C ALA A 120 -34.36 19.60 -11.03
N SER A 121 -33.10 19.96 -11.32
CA SER A 121 -32.63 20.12 -12.69
C SER A 121 -32.72 18.77 -13.42
N LYS A 122 -33.59 18.69 -14.42
CA LYS A 122 -33.77 17.53 -15.30
C LYS A 122 -32.43 17.16 -15.95
N ALA A 123 -32.02 15.90 -15.83
CA ALA A 123 -30.96 15.34 -16.64
C ALA A 123 -31.31 15.48 -18.14
N PRO A 124 -30.35 15.83 -19.02
CA PRO A 124 -30.62 15.94 -20.45
C PRO A 124 -30.97 14.56 -21.01
N LYS A 125 -32.17 14.44 -21.60
CA LYS A 125 -32.60 13.24 -22.35
C LYS A 125 -31.61 12.99 -23.48
N ALA A 126 -31.06 11.78 -23.53
CA ALA A 126 -30.29 11.30 -24.67
C ALA A 126 -31.15 11.38 -25.94
N LYS A 127 -30.61 12.00 -27.00
CA LYS A 127 -31.24 12.01 -28.33
C LYS A 127 -31.29 10.57 -28.87
N PRO A 128 -32.41 10.13 -29.47
CA PRO A 128 -32.51 8.79 -30.06
C PRO A 128 -31.60 8.67 -31.29
N LYS A 129 -30.99 7.49 -31.45
CA LYS A 129 -30.16 7.06 -32.59
C LYS A 129 -30.88 7.38 -33.92
N GLY A 130 -30.22 8.15 -34.77
CA GLY A 130 -30.61 8.30 -36.17
C GLY A 130 -30.60 6.93 -36.85
N GLN A 131 -31.71 6.61 -37.49
CA GLN A 131 -31.83 5.48 -38.40
C GLN A 131 -30.87 5.72 -39.57
N GLN A 132 -29.81 4.90 -39.63
CA GLN A 132 -28.95 4.78 -40.79
C GLN A 132 -29.76 4.08 -41.87
N GLY A 133 -30.25 4.86 -42.82
CA GLY A 133 -31.05 4.38 -43.95
C GLY A 133 -30.25 3.40 -44.80
N SER A 134 -30.88 2.27 -45.11
CA SER A 134 -30.51 1.44 -46.25
C SER A 134 -31.00 2.11 -47.52
N LEU A 135 -30.12 2.49 -48.43
CA LEU A 135 -30.48 2.83 -49.80
C LEU A 135 -29.33 2.40 -50.74
N PHE A 136 -29.62 1.32 -51.47
CA PHE A 136 -29.02 0.83 -52.73
C PHE A 136 -27.55 0.35 -52.71
#